data_AF-A0A8T4TKU4-F1
#
_entry.id   AF-A0A8T4TKU4-F1
#
_cell.length_a   1.000
_cell.length_b   1.000
_cell.length_c   1.000
_cell.angle_alpha   90.00
_cell.angle_beta   90.00
_cell.angle_gamma   90.00
#
_symmetry.space_group_name_H-M   'P 1'
#
loop_
_entity.id
_entity.type
_entity.pdbx_description
1 polymer ?
#
loop_
_entity_poly.entity_id
_entity_poly.type
_entity_poly.pdbx_seq_one_letter_code
_entity_poly.pdbx_strand_id
1 'polypeptide(L)'
;MKFSDEVSINIPTPEVAPDVSQRPAQPIPSTISITSDKTVVEAGGFVATLIASSNSVTSFRWGILKENGATDQDCFIVYGSTGNAGEGPVVTNPVLIRGAKEGSCTIAVSDHSDPTNFVGTYTLQVTKAAAVQQTTAACSTFSASACPTDRCKPIGSGCKDKICT
;
A
#
# COMPACT_ATOMS: atom_id res chain seq x y z
N MET A 1 -74.64 34.12 28.65
CA MET A 1 -73.28 33.91 28.10
C MET A 1 -72.26 34.64 28.96
N LYS A 2 -71.32 33.92 29.55
CA LYS A 2 -70.05 34.47 30.07
C LYS A 2 -68.95 33.45 29.77
N PHE A 3 -67.93 33.89 29.07
CA PHE A 3 -66.70 33.14 28.79
C PHE A 3 -65.80 33.17 30.03
N SER A 4 -65.20 32.03 30.38
CA SER A 4 -63.97 31.96 31.17
C SER A 4 -63.27 30.67 30.77
N ASP A 5 -62.37 30.81 29.81
CA ASP A 5 -61.32 29.84 29.47
C ASP A 5 -60.24 29.94 30.54
N GLU A 6 -60.02 28.87 31.31
CA GLU A 6 -58.78 28.68 32.06
C GLU A 6 -58.04 27.48 31.48
N VAL A 7 -57.14 27.77 30.53
CA VAL A 7 -56.17 26.79 30.02
C VAL A 7 -55.16 26.52 31.13
N SER A 8 -55.29 25.37 31.78
CA SER A 8 -54.25 24.84 32.69
C SER A 8 -53.04 24.39 31.87
N ILE A 9 -51.97 25.18 31.89
CA ILE A 9 -50.68 24.82 31.30
C ILE A 9 -49.96 23.93 32.31
N ASN A 10 -49.95 22.62 32.06
CA ASN A 10 -49.18 21.67 32.87
C ASN A 10 -47.70 21.80 32.50
N ILE A 11 -46.93 22.57 33.26
CA ILE A 11 -45.48 22.70 33.07
C ILE A 11 -44.84 21.47 33.76
N PRO A 12 -44.19 20.55 33.03
CA PRO A 12 -43.49 19.45 33.66
C PRO A 12 -42.28 20.00 34.44
N THR A 13 -42.19 19.60 35.70
CA THR A 13 -41.03 19.79 36.57
C THR A 13 -39.75 19.35 35.84
N PRO A 14 -38.64 20.10 35.87
CA PRO A 14 -37.40 19.66 35.26
C PRO A 14 -36.93 18.37 35.95
N GLU A 15 -36.96 17.28 35.19
CA GLU A 15 -36.36 16.00 35.57
C GLU A 15 -34.86 16.24 35.79
N VAL A 16 -34.39 16.03 37.01
CA VAL A 16 -32.97 16.12 37.35
C VAL A 16 -32.24 15.04 36.55
N ALA A 17 -31.47 15.46 35.53
CA ALA A 17 -30.67 14.56 34.72
C ALA A 17 -29.75 13.72 35.64
N PRO A 18 -29.66 12.40 35.46
CA PRO A 18 -28.72 11.59 36.21
C PRO A 18 -27.29 11.96 35.80
N ASP A 19 -26.56 12.46 36.79
CA ASP A 19 -25.10 12.42 36.98
C ASP A 19 -24.28 11.89 35.79
N VAL A 20 -23.63 12.80 35.06
CA VAL A 20 -22.62 12.51 34.02
C VAL A 20 -21.31 12.06 34.67
N SER A 21 -21.34 11.05 35.53
CA SER A 21 -20.13 10.50 36.15
C SER A 21 -20.17 8.99 36.24
N GLN A 22 -20.44 8.32 35.12
CA GLN A 22 -20.10 6.90 34.89
C GLN A 22 -20.35 6.48 33.43
N ARG A 23 -19.73 7.15 32.45
CA ARG A 23 -19.45 6.44 31.20
C ARG A 23 -18.22 5.56 31.48
N PRO A 24 -18.30 4.22 31.36
CA PRO A 24 -17.10 3.40 31.35
C PRO A 24 -16.13 4.04 30.36
N ALA A 25 -14.87 4.26 30.74
CA ALA A 25 -13.86 4.75 29.82
C ALA A 25 -13.89 3.81 28.61
N GLN A 26 -14.47 4.28 27.50
CA GLN A 26 -14.52 3.49 26.29
C GLN A 26 -13.06 3.25 25.90
N PRO A 27 -12.62 2.01 25.65
CA PRO A 27 -11.24 1.76 25.27
C PRO A 27 -10.91 2.68 24.11
N ILE A 28 -9.94 3.57 24.32
CA ILE A 28 -9.51 4.49 23.27
C ILE A 28 -9.04 3.57 22.14
N PRO A 29 -9.64 3.62 20.94
CA PRO A 29 -9.21 2.77 19.85
C PRO A 29 -7.74 3.07 19.59
N SER A 30 -6.91 2.03 19.65
CA SER A 30 -5.48 2.12 19.39
C SER A 30 -5.25 2.69 18.00
N THR A 31 -5.00 3.99 17.89
CA THR A 31 -4.81 4.63 16.60
C THR A 31 -3.39 4.30 16.13
N ILE A 32 -3.28 3.70 14.95
CA ILE A 32 -2.00 3.42 14.29
C ILE A 32 -1.90 4.32 13.06
N SER A 33 -0.84 5.11 12.99
CA SER A 33 -0.51 5.91 11.80
C SER A 33 0.59 5.23 11.00
N ILE A 34 0.50 5.30 9.67
CA ILE A 34 1.50 4.77 8.76
C ILE A 34 2.16 5.95 8.04
N THR A 35 3.49 5.95 8.03
CA THR A 35 4.30 6.84 7.20
C THR A 35 5.09 6.01 6.20
N SER A 36 5.36 6.56 5.02
CA SER A 36 6.13 5.90 3.97
C SER A 36 7.18 6.86 3.45
N ASP A 37 8.37 6.35 3.12
CA ASP A 37 9.39 7.12 2.39
C ASP A 37 8.98 7.43 0.95
N LYS A 38 8.06 6.63 0.38
CA LYS A 38 7.58 6.73 -1.00
C LYS A 38 6.06 6.58 -1.08
N THR A 39 5.45 7.35 -1.96
CA THR A 39 4.02 7.24 -2.32
C THR A 39 3.80 6.43 -3.60
N VAL A 40 4.85 6.29 -4.42
CA VAL A 40 4.85 5.58 -5.70
C VAL A 40 6.08 4.67 -5.81
N VAL A 41 5.91 3.44 -6.30
CA VAL A 41 6.99 2.48 -6.61
C VAL A 41 6.84 1.89 -8.00
N GLU A 42 7.91 1.37 -8.58
CA GLU A 42 7.88 0.70 -9.89
C GLU A 42 7.65 -0.81 -9.76
N ALA A 43 6.90 -1.39 -10.69
CA ALA A 43 6.73 -2.83 -10.81
C ALA A 43 8.09 -3.53 -11.06
N GLY A 44 8.40 -4.58 -10.32
CA GLY A 44 9.70 -5.27 -10.38
C GLY A 44 10.87 -4.46 -9.83
N GLY A 45 10.62 -3.21 -9.43
CA GLY A 45 11.60 -2.25 -8.93
C GLY A 45 11.31 -1.84 -7.48
N PHE A 46 11.82 -0.67 -7.13
CA PHE A 46 12.01 -0.12 -5.78
C PHE A 46 11.16 -0.62 -4.61
N VAL A 47 11.85 -0.72 -3.48
CA VAL A 47 11.29 -1.03 -2.16
C VAL A 47 10.89 0.29 -1.46
N ALA A 48 9.64 0.42 -1.05
CA ALA A 48 9.16 1.46 -0.13
C ALA A 48 9.31 0.97 1.32
N THR A 49 9.68 1.86 2.22
CA THR A 49 9.81 1.63 3.65
C THR A 49 8.64 2.28 4.36
N LEU A 50 7.77 1.47 4.93
CA LEU A 50 6.63 1.93 5.73
C LEU A 50 6.96 1.76 7.22
N ILE A 51 6.63 2.79 8.00
CA ILE A 51 6.80 2.82 9.45
C ILE A 51 5.44 3.04 10.09
N ALA A 52 5.07 2.15 11.01
CA ALA A 52 3.89 2.33 11.85
C ALA A 52 4.27 3.02 13.16
N SER A 53 3.39 3.89 13.64
CA SER A 53 3.53 4.58 14.92
C SER A 53 2.20 4.58 15.67
N SER A 54 2.26 4.37 16.98
CA SER A 54 1.11 4.42 17.87
C SER A 54 1.57 4.80 19.28
N ASN A 55 0.65 5.35 20.08
CA ASN A 55 0.85 5.63 21.50
C ASN A 55 0.50 4.44 22.42
N SER A 56 -0.23 3.44 21.91
CA SER A 56 -0.68 2.27 22.69
C SER A 56 -0.20 0.93 22.13
N VAL A 57 0.20 0.87 20.85
CA VAL A 57 0.69 -0.35 20.20
C VAL A 57 2.21 -0.32 20.09
N THR A 58 2.87 -1.38 20.55
CA THR A 58 4.33 -1.53 20.51
C THR A 58 4.82 -2.57 19.50
N SER A 59 3.94 -3.47 19.03
CA SER A 59 4.25 -4.52 18.06
C SER A 59 3.24 -4.51 16.93
N PHE A 60 3.74 -4.42 15.69
CA PHE A 60 2.92 -4.20 14.50
C PHE A 60 2.92 -5.42 13.60
N ARG A 61 1.73 -5.87 13.20
CA ARG A 61 1.53 -6.93 12.20
C ARG A 61 1.10 -6.29 10.89
N TRP A 62 1.86 -6.53 9.83
CA TRP A 62 1.61 -6.02 8.49
C TRP A 62 1.03 -7.08 7.58
N GLY A 63 0.19 -6.67 6.63
CA GLY A 63 -0.34 -7.51 5.56
C GLY A 63 -0.74 -6.67 4.34
N ILE A 64 -0.94 -7.36 3.21
CA ILE A 64 -1.53 -6.76 2.01
C ILE A 64 -3.02 -7.10 1.97
N LEU A 65 -3.87 -6.09 1.81
CA LEU A 65 -5.31 -6.31 1.64
C LEU A 65 -5.60 -6.67 0.18
N LYS A 66 -6.28 -7.78 -0.03
CA LYS A 66 -6.78 -8.16 -1.35
C LYS A 66 -8.13 -7.51 -1.60
N GLU A 67 -8.29 -6.89 -2.75
CA GLU A 67 -9.64 -6.59 -3.24
C GLU A 67 -10.37 -7.90 -3.59
N ASN A 68 -11.70 -7.89 -3.43
CA ASN A 68 -12.58 -9.06 -3.49
C ASN A 68 -12.25 -10.01 -4.66
N GLY A 69 -11.58 -11.13 -4.37
CA GLY A 69 -11.29 -12.19 -5.33
C GLY A 69 -10.07 -11.96 -6.23
N ALA A 70 -9.26 -10.93 -5.99
CA ALA A 70 -8.01 -10.72 -6.72
C ALA A 70 -7.00 -11.84 -6.43
N THR A 71 -6.58 -12.55 -7.48
CA THR A 71 -5.51 -13.57 -7.41
C THR A 71 -4.13 -12.98 -7.66
N ASP A 72 -4.07 -11.87 -8.38
CA ASP A 72 -2.85 -11.10 -8.60
C ASP A 72 -2.70 -10.03 -7.51
N GLN A 73 -1.47 -9.72 -7.13
CA GLN A 73 -1.16 -8.63 -6.21
C GLN A 73 -0.28 -7.60 -6.92
N ASP A 74 -0.59 -6.32 -6.69
CA ASP A 74 0.19 -5.21 -7.24
C ASP A 74 1.48 -4.99 -6.46
N CYS A 75 1.55 -5.42 -5.21
CA CYS A 75 2.75 -5.34 -4.38
C CYS A 75 2.88 -6.51 -3.39
N PHE A 76 4.09 -6.66 -2.85
CA PHE A 76 4.43 -7.70 -1.88
C PHE A 76 5.25 -7.12 -0.73
N ILE A 77 5.12 -7.72 0.46
CA ILE A 77 6.00 -7.48 1.60
C ILE A 77 7.32 -8.19 1.34
N VAL A 78 8.44 -7.49 1.49
CA VAL A 78 9.79 -8.06 1.38
C VAL A 78 10.22 -8.59 2.75
N TYR A 79 10.76 -9.81 2.78
CA TYR A 79 11.26 -10.45 3.98
C TYR A 79 12.68 -11.00 3.78
N GLY A 80 13.57 -10.66 4.73
CA GLY A 80 14.98 -11.03 4.69
C GLY A 80 15.80 -10.30 3.63
N SER A 81 17.11 -10.54 3.61
CA SER A 81 18.07 -9.92 2.69
C SER A 81 18.10 -10.56 1.30
N THR A 82 17.47 -11.72 1.12
CA THR A 82 17.52 -12.53 -0.11
C THR A 82 16.48 -12.13 -1.16
N GLY A 83 15.77 -11.00 -0.97
CA GLY A 83 14.77 -10.52 -1.94
C GLY A 83 13.51 -11.39 -1.99
N ASN A 84 13.29 -12.23 -0.99
CA ASN A 84 12.04 -12.96 -0.84
C ASN A 84 10.91 -11.97 -0.58
N ALA A 85 9.80 -12.11 -1.27
CA ALA A 85 8.64 -11.27 -1.08
C ALA A 85 7.35 -12.08 -1.23
N GLY A 86 6.29 -11.60 -0.61
CA GLY A 86 4.95 -12.15 -0.71
C GLY A 86 4.01 -11.50 0.28
N GLU A 87 2.87 -12.14 0.53
CA GLU A 87 1.70 -11.43 1.06
C GLU A 87 1.79 -11.16 2.58
N GLY A 88 2.70 -11.83 3.28
CA GLY A 88 2.70 -11.83 4.74
C GLY A 88 1.43 -12.50 5.28
N PRO A 89 1.22 -12.50 6.60
CA PRO A 89 1.53 -11.39 7.49
C PRO A 89 2.93 -11.42 8.12
N VAL A 90 3.51 -10.25 8.36
CA VAL A 90 4.87 -10.09 8.94
C VAL A 90 4.82 -9.18 10.16
N VAL A 91 5.59 -9.52 11.19
CA VAL A 91 5.69 -8.75 12.43
C VAL A 91 7.05 -8.06 12.46
N THR A 92 7.07 -6.78 12.08
CA THR A 92 8.29 -5.97 11.94
C THR A 92 7.93 -4.49 11.98
N ASN A 93 8.87 -3.61 12.27
CA ASN A 93 8.74 -2.18 12.04
C ASN A 93 10.16 -1.59 11.92
N PRO A 94 10.58 -1.02 10.77
CA PRO A 94 9.81 -0.80 9.53
C PRO A 94 9.42 -2.09 8.78
N VAL A 95 8.50 -1.95 7.81
CA VAL A 95 8.22 -2.95 6.77
C VAL A 95 8.66 -2.45 5.40
N LEU A 96 9.07 -3.38 4.54
CA LEU A 96 9.54 -3.12 3.19
C LEU A 96 8.50 -3.64 2.18
N ILE A 97 8.13 -2.82 1.20
CA ILE A 97 7.10 -3.15 0.18
C ILE A 97 7.71 -3.03 -1.21
N ARG A 98 7.59 -4.07 -2.03
CA ARG A 98 8.04 -4.09 -3.44
C ARG A 98 6.83 -4.06 -4.37
N GLY A 99 6.88 -3.23 -5.41
CA GLY A 99 5.92 -3.28 -6.51
C GLY A 99 6.09 -4.54 -7.38
N ALA A 100 5.00 -5.20 -7.71
CA ALA A 100 4.96 -6.41 -8.52
C ALA A 100 4.30 -6.17 -9.88
N LYS A 101 3.15 -5.47 -9.88
CA LYS A 101 2.34 -5.17 -11.05
C LYS A 101 1.83 -3.74 -10.94
N GLU A 102 1.69 -3.08 -12.09
CA GLU A 102 1.09 -1.75 -12.15
C GLU A 102 -0.33 -1.77 -11.59
N GLY A 103 -0.63 -0.85 -10.67
CA GLY A 103 -1.89 -0.79 -9.97
C GLY A 103 -1.79 -0.06 -8.63
N SER A 104 -2.66 -0.42 -7.70
CA SER A 104 -2.79 0.25 -6.40
C SER A 104 -2.81 -0.79 -5.31
N CYS A 105 -1.82 -0.74 -4.42
CA CYS A 105 -1.68 -1.72 -3.36
C CYS A 105 -2.13 -1.12 -2.02
N THR A 106 -3.06 -1.79 -1.34
CA THR A 106 -3.48 -1.38 0.01
C THR A 106 -2.75 -2.21 1.05
N ILE A 107 -1.84 -1.58 1.77
CA ILE A 107 -1.10 -2.15 2.89
C ILE A 107 -1.87 -1.87 4.17
N ALA A 108 -1.95 -2.85 5.05
CA ALA A 108 -2.64 -2.73 6.32
C ALA A 108 -1.75 -3.12 7.49
N VAL A 109 -1.96 -2.47 8.62
CA VAL A 109 -1.27 -2.72 9.89
C VAL A 109 -2.27 -2.90 11.03
N SER A 110 -2.01 -3.89 11.86
CA SER A 110 -2.75 -4.17 13.10
C SER A 110 -1.79 -4.30 14.27
N ASP A 111 -2.34 -4.28 15.48
CA ASP A 111 -1.62 -4.72 16.66
C ASP A 111 -1.30 -6.21 16.52
N HIS A 112 -0.06 -6.60 16.78
CA HIS A 112 0.32 -8.00 16.74
C HIS A 112 -0.41 -8.84 17.81
N SER A 113 -0.66 -8.24 18.98
CA SER A 113 -1.33 -8.89 20.11
C SER A 113 -2.84 -9.05 19.88
N ASP A 114 -3.45 -8.17 19.08
CA ASP A 114 -4.84 -8.27 18.64
C ASP A 114 -4.96 -8.00 17.12
N PRO A 115 -4.74 -9.04 16.28
CA PRO A 115 -4.71 -8.88 14.84
C PRO A 115 -6.10 -8.88 14.19
N THR A 116 -7.18 -8.91 14.98
CA THR A 116 -8.55 -9.09 14.47
C THR A 116 -9.01 -7.93 13.58
N ASN A 117 -8.46 -6.73 13.79
CA ASN A 117 -8.78 -5.56 12.99
C ASN A 117 -7.50 -4.84 12.54
N PHE A 118 -7.39 -4.59 11.25
CA PHE A 118 -6.43 -3.63 10.74
C PHE A 118 -6.90 -2.22 11.11
N VAL A 119 -6.06 -1.51 11.84
CA VAL A 119 -6.41 -0.19 12.42
C VAL A 119 -5.74 0.95 11.67
N GLY A 120 -4.73 0.65 10.86
CA GLY A 120 -4.15 1.57 9.89
C GLY A 120 -4.08 0.95 8.50
N THR A 121 -4.34 1.75 7.46
CA THR A 121 -4.15 1.39 6.06
C THR A 121 -3.35 2.46 5.34
N TYR A 122 -2.61 2.05 4.32
CA TYR A 122 -1.84 2.93 3.46
C TYR A 122 -1.92 2.42 2.03
N THR A 123 -2.26 3.31 1.09
CA THR A 123 -2.33 2.97 -0.33
C THR A 123 -1.05 3.42 -1.02
N LEU A 124 -0.34 2.45 -1.59
CA LEU A 124 0.86 2.67 -2.39
C LEU A 124 0.51 2.52 -3.87
N GLN A 125 0.85 3.51 -4.69
CA GLN A 125 0.70 3.39 -6.14
C GLN A 125 1.89 2.64 -6.72
N VAL A 126 1.61 1.69 -7.62
CA VAL A 126 2.62 0.94 -8.35
C VAL A 126 2.52 1.35 -9.81
N THR A 127 3.54 2.02 -10.32
CA THR A 127 3.63 2.35 -11.75
C THR A 127 4.31 1.22 -12.49
N LYS A 128 4.02 1.12 -13.79
CA LYS A 128 4.77 0.24 -14.68
C LYS A 128 6.26 0.52 -14.52
N ALA A 129 7.08 -0.53 -14.45
CA ALA A 129 8.51 -0.37 -14.59
C ALA A 129 8.74 0.45 -15.87
N ALA A 130 9.56 1.50 -15.81
CA ALA A 130 10.10 2.03 -17.04
C ALA A 130 10.65 0.82 -17.79
N ALA A 131 10.08 0.51 -18.96
CA ALA A 131 10.74 -0.44 -19.82
C ALA A 131 12.15 0.12 -19.91
N VAL A 132 13.14 -0.66 -19.47
CA VAL A 132 14.46 -0.50 -20.05
C VAL A 132 14.15 -0.78 -21.51
N GLN A 133 13.82 0.28 -22.26
CA GLN A 133 14.04 0.33 -23.67
C GLN A 133 15.52 0.03 -23.69
N GLN A 134 15.84 -1.24 -23.83
CA GLN A 134 17.09 -1.65 -24.36
C GLN A 134 17.01 -0.99 -25.73
N THR A 135 17.49 0.25 -25.80
CA THR A 135 17.91 0.88 -27.03
C THR A 135 19.08 0.01 -27.44
N THR A 136 18.76 -1.20 -27.92
CA THR A 136 19.71 -2.00 -28.65
C THR A 136 20.03 -1.12 -29.82
N ALA A 137 21.22 -0.52 -29.74
CA ALA A 137 21.71 0.37 -30.76
C ALA A 137 21.49 -0.34 -32.11
N ALA A 138 20.99 0.40 -33.09
CA ALA A 138 20.72 -0.17 -34.40
C ALA A 138 21.99 -0.88 -34.89
N CYS A 139 21.86 -2.04 -35.53
CA CYS A 139 23.03 -2.82 -35.97
C CYS A 139 24.02 -1.97 -36.80
N SER A 140 23.51 -0.97 -37.52
CA SER A 140 24.28 0.02 -38.29
C SER A 140 25.26 0.88 -37.48
N THR A 141 25.13 0.91 -36.15
CA THR A 141 26.02 1.64 -35.25
C THR A 141 27.27 0.84 -34.87
N PHE A 142 27.31 -0.46 -35.17
CA PHE A 142 28.43 -1.34 -34.86
C PHE A 142 29.35 -1.53 -36.06
N SER A 143 30.66 -1.56 -35.82
CA SER A 143 31.64 -2.03 -36.79
C SER A 143 31.58 -3.55 -36.96
N ALA A 144 32.12 -4.07 -38.06
CA ALA A 144 32.10 -5.51 -38.34
C ALA A 144 32.71 -6.37 -37.21
N SER A 145 33.75 -5.87 -36.52
CA SER A 145 34.41 -6.57 -35.40
C SER A 145 33.62 -6.56 -34.09
N ALA A 146 32.70 -5.62 -33.91
CA ALA A 146 31.85 -5.49 -32.73
C ALA A 146 30.38 -5.86 -33.01
N CYS A 147 30.10 -6.49 -34.15
CA CYS A 147 28.75 -6.80 -34.61
C CYS A 147 28.13 -7.92 -33.76
N PRO A 148 27.06 -7.65 -32.98
CA PRO A 148 26.45 -8.66 -32.13
C PRO A 148 25.71 -9.71 -32.98
N THR A 149 26.28 -10.91 -33.05
CA THR A 149 25.85 -11.97 -33.97
C THR A 149 24.50 -12.60 -33.63
N ASP A 150 23.97 -12.38 -32.42
CA ASP A 150 22.65 -12.87 -32.01
C ASP A 150 21.51 -12.29 -32.85
N ARG A 151 21.63 -11.00 -33.22
CA ARG A 151 20.58 -10.23 -33.92
C ARG A 151 21.05 -9.51 -35.19
N CYS A 152 22.36 -9.34 -35.35
CA CYS A 152 22.95 -8.65 -36.48
C CYS A 152 23.85 -9.59 -37.30
N LYS A 153 24.16 -9.20 -38.54
CA LYS A 153 25.12 -9.85 -39.43
C LYS A 153 26.17 -8.83 -39.89
N PRO A 154 27.47 -9.15 -39.80
CA PRO A 154 28.52 -8.28 -40.30
C PRO A 154 28.44 -8.16 -41.83
N ILE A 155 28.68 -6.96 -42.34
CA ILE A 155 28.69 -6.62 -43.77
C ILE A 155 29.88 -5.71 -44.10
N GLY A 156 30.89 -6.25 -44.77
CA GLY A 156 32.11 -5.49 -45.09
C GLY A 156 32.73 -4.90 -43.83
N SER A 157 32.78 -3.57 -43.73
CA SER A 157 33.28 -2.84 -42.56
C SER A 157 32.22 -2.56 -41.48
N GLY A 158 30.93 -2.81 -41.76
CA GLY A 158 29.81 -2.49 -40.88
C GLY A 158 29.02 -3.71 -40.41
N CYS A 159 27.85 -3.45 -39.85
CA CYS A 159 26.93 -4.44 -39.29
C CYS A 159 25.50 -4.06 -39.66
N LYS A 160 24.64 -5.05 -39.94
CA LYS A 160 23.21 -4.84 -40.27
C LYS A 160 22.32 -5.85 -39.59
N ASP A 161 21.03 -5.57 -39.50
CA ASP A 161 20.05 -6.48 -38.92
C ASP A 161 19.98 -7.80 -39.70
N LYS A 162 19.86 -8.92 -38.97
CA LYS A 162 19.50 -10.20 -39.58
C LYS A 162 18.04 -10.14 -39.98
N ILE A 163 17.77 -10.38 -41.26
CA ILE A 163 16.40 -10.61 -41.73
C ILE A 163 16.03 -12.03 -41.27
N CYS A 164 15.15 -12.13 -40.29
CA CYS A 164 14.48 -13.39 -39.97
C CYS A 164 13.36 -13.57 -40.99
N THR A 165 13.58 -14.44 -41.98
CA THR A 165 12.55 -14.86 -42.94
C THR A 165 11.90 -16.15 -42.49
#